data_AF-F2AVE8-F1
#
_entry.id   AF-F2AVE8-F1
#
_cell.length_a   1.000
_cell.length_b   1.000
_cell.length_c   1.000
_cell.angle_alpha   90.00
_cell.angle_beta   90.00
_cell.angle_gamma   90.00
#
_symmetry.space_group_name_H-M   'P 1'
#
loop_
_entity.id
_entity.type
_entity.pdbx_description
1 polymer ?
#
loop_
_entity_poly.entity_id
_entity_poly.type
_entity_poly.pdbx_seq_one_letter_code
_entity_poly.pdbx_strand_id
1 'polypeptide(L)'
;MGLDAVEIVMNVEDHFGISIRNDETECVLTVGDLVALIQSRIDAAQIAACPTLTSFLRLRSSVRELTNDLMLRIRTGTRVVDMLNRTQRRQLWAQLDDILGTAAPGLRRPAILRKLLGFSATTTFVIAFLASVAIDVAILPLTLALAAGATLALQIITIPLRSIPPDTAATFGAIARRMAGISVATKQLHLRTDEEILHELRPIVAATLGTDGSKITRTTRFIEDLGMG
;
A
#
# COMPACT_ATOMS: atom_id res chain seq x y z
N MET A 1 9.76 0.57 12.32
CA MET A 1 8.32 0.36 12.49
C MET A 1 8.07 -1.13 12.44
N GLY A 2 7.56 -1.71 13.52
CA GLY A 2 7.09 -3.09 13.56
C GLY A 2 6.06 -3.38 12.47
N LEU A 3 5.90 -4.66 12.13
CA LEU A 3 4.86 -5.12 11.22
C LEU A 3 3.46 -4.66 11.69
N ASP A 4 3.25 -4.61 13.00
CA ASP A 4 1.99 -4.20 13.64
C ASP A 4 1.65 -2.73 13.38
N ALA A 5 2.66 -1.85 13.32
CA ALA A 5 2.45 -0.42 13.00
C ALA A 5 1.93 -0.24 11.58
N VAL A 6 2.53 -0.98 10.63
CA VAL A 6 2.12 -0.97 9.23
C VAL A 6 0.71 -1.53 9.08
N GLU A 7 0.39 -2.61 9.80
CA GLU A 7 -0.94 -3.21 9.77
C GLU A 7 -2.03 -2.29 10.33
N ILE A 8 -1.77 -1.61 11.45
CA ILE A 8 -2.72 -0.62 12.01
C ILE A 8 -2.97 0.50 10.99
N VAL A 9 -1.92 1.09 10.43
CA VAL A 9 -2.06 2.18 9.45
C VAL A 9 -2.88 1.69 8.25
N MET A 10 -2.58 0.50 7.72
CA MET A 10 -3.33 -0.06 6.60
C MET A 10 -4.81 -0.27 6.93
N ASN A 11 -5.13 -0.86 8.09
CA ASN A 11 -6.52 -1.10 8.49
C ASN A 11 -7.29 0.22 8.72
N VAL A 12 -6.62 1.24 9.26
CA VAL A 12 -7.20 2.58 9.47
C VAL A 12 -7.43 3.30 8.13
N GLU A 13 -6.44 3.31 7.24
CA GLU A 13 -6.58 3.85 5.89
C GLU A 13 -7.77 3.24 5.15
N ASP A 14 -7.91 1.91 5.21
CA ASP A 14 -8.99 1.20 4.57
C ASP A 14 -10.36 1.47 5.22
N HIS A 15 -10.44 1.55 6.55
CA HIS A 15 -11.71 1.78 7.27
C HIS A 15 -12.26 3.19 7.04
N PHE A 16 -11.42 4.21 7.22
CA PHE A 16 -11.81 5.62 7.09
C PHE A 16 -11.67 6.15 5.65
N GLY A 17 -11.05 5.37 4.76
CA GLY A 17 -10.83 5.77 3.37
C GLY A 17 -9.91 6.98 3.25
N ILE A 18 -8.87 7.03 4.09
CA ILE A 18 -7.82 8.05 4.10
C ILE A 18 -6.51 7.46 3.59
N SER A 19 -5.53 8.31 3.31
CA SER A 19 -4.14 7.91 3.07
C SER A 19 -3.23 8.74 3.97
N ILE A 20 -2.52 8.06 4.86
CA ILE A 20 -1.68 8.66 5.91
C ILE A 20 -0.25 8.68 5.40
N ARG A 21 0.35 9.87 5.36
CA ARG A 21 1.72 10.02 4.89
C ARG A 21 2.76 9.44 5.86
N ASN A 22 3.94 9.12 5.34
CA ASN A 22 5.03 8.60 6.18
C ASN A 22 5.44 9.63 7.24
N ASP A 23 5.56 10.91 6.85
CA ASP A 23 5.86 12.01 7.77
C ASP A 23 4.73 12.24 8.79
N GLU A 24 3.47 12.04 8.39
CA GLU A 24 2.33 12.11 9.33
C GLU A 24 2.35 10.94 10.31
N THR A 25 2.71 9.74 9.85
CA THR A 25 2.83 8.54 10.68
C THR A 25 3.93 8.69 11.72
N GLU A 26 5.06 9.29 11.35
CA GLU A 26 6.16 9.58 12.29
C GLU A 26 5.75 10.56 13.41
N CYS A 27 4.77 11.43 13.16
CA CYS A 27 4.24 12.36 14.16
C CYS A 27 3.13 11.76 15.05
N VAL A 28 2.54 10.62 14.68
CA VAL A 28 1.46 9.98 15.44
C VAL A 28 2.07 9.10 16.55
N LEU A 29 2.07 9.62 17.78
CA LEU A 29 2.65 8.92 18.94
C LEU A 29 1.58 8.30 19.85
N THR A 30 0.41 8.92 19.91
CA THR A 30 -0.74 8.51 20.73
C THR A 30 -1.95 8.16 19.86
N VAL A 31 -2.88 7.39 20.44
CA VAL A 31 -4.18 7.14 19.82
C VAL A 31 -4.95 8.46 19.59
N GLY A 32 -4.79 9.44 20.50
CA GLY A 32 -5.35 10.77 20.35
C GLY A 32 -4.84 11.51 19.12
N ASP A 33 -3.55 11.42 18.81
CA ASP A 33 -2.96 12.03 17.60
C ASP A 33 -3.58 11.42 16.33
N LEU A 34 -3.80 10.10 16.33
CA LEU A 34 -4.44 9.41 15.21
C LEU A 34 -5.91 9.82 15.06
N VAL A 35 -6.65 9.94 16.15
CA VAL A 35 -8.04 10.44 16.15
C VAL A 35 -8.10 11.86 15.60
N ALA A 36 -7.21 12.74 16.05
CA ALA A 36 -7.14 14.12 15.58
C ALA A 36 -6.81 14.20 14.08
N LEU A 37 -5.89 13.35 13.60
CA LEU A 37 -5.59 13.24 12.17
C LEU A 37 -6.83 12.83 11.38
N ILE A 38 -7.51 11.75 11.78
CA ILE A 38 -8.72 11.25 11.11
C ILE A 38 -9.81 12.33 11.08
N GLN A 39 -10.04 13.01 12.21
CA GLN A 39 -11.03 14.08 12.31
C GLN A 39 -10.74 15.21 11.33
N SER A 40 -9.49 15.66 11.25
CA SER A 40 -9.09 16.72 10.30
C SER A 40 -9.42 16.35 8.84
N ARG A 41 -9.30 15.06 8.48
CA ARG A 41 -9.64 14.55 7.14
C ARG A 41 -11.15 14.49 6.92
N ILE A 42 -11.94 14.15 7.94
CA ILE A 42 -13.39 14.12 7.86
C ILE A 42 -13.95 15.54 7.73
N ASP A 43 -13.45 16.48 8.52
CA ASP A 43 -13.86 17.89 8.44
C ASP A 43 -13.55 18.49 7.07
N ALA A 44 -12.34 18.20 6.55
CA ALA A 44 -11.96 18.61 5.19
C ALA A 44 -12.88 18.00 4.12
N ALA A 45 -13.35 16.76 4.31
CA ALA A 45 -14.30 16.10 3.41
C ALA A 45 -15.69 16.77 3.43
N GLN A 46 -16.15 17.21 4.60
CA GLN A 46 -17.44 17.88 4.75
C GLN A 46 -17.48 19.25 4.07
N ILE A 47 -16.34 19.96 4.05
CA ILE A 47 -16.19 21.25 3.37
C ILE A 47 -16.06 21.05 1.85
N ALA A 48 -15.41 19.96 1.42
CA ALA A 48 -15.16 19.69 0.01
C ALA A 48 -16.43 19.23 -0.74
N ALA A 49 -16.91 20.02 -1.68
CA ALA A 49 -18.09 19.65 -2.47
C ALA A 49 -17.90 18.36 -3.32
N CYS A 50 -16.71 18.17 -3.92
CA CYS A 50 -16.40 17.05 -4.83
C CYS A 50 -14.89 16.69 -4.83
N PRO A 51 -14.32 16.21 -3.71
CA PRO A 51 -12.87 16.02 -3.58
C PRO A 51 -12.28 15.00 -4.56
N THR A 52 -12.99 13.89 -4.80
CA THR A 52 -12.56 12.84 -5.74
C THR A 52 -12.53 13.31 -7.19
N LEU A 53 -13.41 14.24 -7.58
CA LEU A 53 -13.42 14.85 -8.91
C LEU A 53 -12.19 15.73 -9.11
N THR A 54 -11.85 16.58 -8.14
CA THR A 54 -10.66 17.43 -8.21
C THR A 54 -9.39 16.59 -8.37
N SER A 55 -9.26 15.53 -7.58
CA SER A 55 -8.15 14.57 -7.70
C SER A 55 -8.12 13.88 -9.06
N PHE A 56 -9.28 13.49 -9.60
CA PHE A 56 -9.37 12.89 -10.94
C PHE A 56 -8.98 13.86 -12.05
N LEU A 57 -9.36 15.13 -11.96
CA LEU A 57 -9.01 16.14 -12.96
C LEU A 57 -7.50 16.42 -12.96
N ARG A 58 -6.88 16.50 -11.78
CA ARG A 58 -5.41 16.61 -11.64
C ARG A 58 -4.71 15.37 -12.20
N LEU A 59 -5.18 14.17 -11.87
CA LEU A 59 -4.63 12.94 -12.44
C LEU A 59 -4.74 12.93 -13.98
N ARG A 60 -5.89 13.35 -14.51
CA ARG A 60 -6.11 13.40 -15.96
C ARG A 60 -5.18 14.39 -16.65
N SER A 61 -4.91 15.56 -16.06
CA SER A 61 -3.94 16.50 -16.65
C SER A 61 -2.54 15.91 -16.68
N SER A 62 -2.07 15.32 -15.57
CA SER A 62 -0.75 14.66 -15.52
C SER A 62 -0.63 13.54 -16.55
N VAL A 63 -1.68 12.73 -16.73
CA VAL A 63 -1.66 11.66 -17.73
C VAL A 63 -1.57 12.21 -19.16
N ARG A 64 -2.29 13.31 -19.47
CA ARG A 64 -2.24 13.94 -20.80
C ARG A 64 -0.87 14.49 -21.12
N GLU A 65 -0.19 15.06 -20.12
CA GLU A 65 1.20 15.52 -20.24
C GLU A 65 2.15 14.34 -20.51
N LEU A 66 2.00 13.23 -19.76
CA LEU A 66 2.81 12.02 -19.96
C LEU A 66 2.58 11.35 -21.32
N THR A 67 1.36 11.39 -21.86
CA THR A 67 1.05 10.81 -23.18
C THR A 67 1.28 11.77 -24.33
N ASN A 68 1.59 13.05 -24.04
CA ASN A 68 1.62 14.13 -25.02
C ASN A 68 0.33 14.20 -25.87
N ASP A 69 -0.82 13.93 -25.25
CA ASP A 69 -2.14 13.93 -25.90
C ASP A 69 -3.15 14.68 -25.03
N LEU A 70 -3.40 15.94 -25.38
CA LEU A 70 -4.33 16.82 -24.67
C LEU A 70 -5.80 16.42 -24.85
N MET A 71 -6.12 15.65 -25.90
CA MET A 71 -7.48 15.24 -26.23
C MET A 71 -7.84 13.86 -25.67
N LEU A 72 -6.88 13.19 -25.02
CA LEU A 72 -7.08 11.89 -24.40
C LEU A 72 -8.30 11.91 -23.47
N ARG A 73 -9.25 11.01 -23.77
CA ARG A 73 -10.49 10.83 -23.01
C ARG A 73 -10.32 9.67 -22.03
N ILE A 74 -10.12 10.03 -20.76
CA ILE A 74 -10.02 9.06 -19.65
C ILE A 74 -11.33 9.09 -18.87
N ARG A 75 -11.87 7.90 -18.57
CA ARG A 75 -12.98 7.73 -17.61
C ARG A 75 -12.44 7.10 -16.33
N THR A 76 -13.18 7.24 -15.23
CA THR A 76 -12.81 6.67 -13.92
C THR A 76 -12.66 5.15 -13.97
N GLY A 77 -13.50 4.45 -14.74
CA GLY A 77 -13.42 3.00 -14.94
C GLY A 77 -12.35 2.54 -15.94
N THR A 78 -11.68 3.45 -16.64
CA THR A 78 -10.64 3.09 -17.61
C THR A 78 -9.44 2.49 -16.87
N ARG A 79 -8.96 1.32 -17.34
CA ARG A 79 -7.77 0.68 -16.75
C ARG A 79 -6.51 1.40 -17.22
N VAL A 80 -5.56 1.57 -16.31
CA VAL A 80 -4.26 2.20 -16.59
C VAL A 80 -3.49 1.42 -17.66
N VAL A 81 -3.58 0.09 -17.61
CA VAL A 81 -2.87 -0.82 -18.51
C VAL A 81 -3.32 -0.66 -19.97
N ASP A 82 -4.58 -0.28 -20.18
CA ASP A 82 -5.15 -0.14 -21.54
C ASP A 82 -4.72 1.16 -22.21
N MET A 83 -4.43 2.20 -21.42
CA MET A 83 -4.09 3.53 -21.95
C MET A 83 -2.60 3.84 -21.95
N LEU A 84 -1.83 3.27 -21.01
CA LEU A 84 -0.42 3.62 -20.83
C LEU A 84 0.51 2.47 -21.20
N ASN A 85 1.62 2.79 -21.85
CA ASN A 85 2.70 1.84 -22.10
C ASN A 85 3.54 1.57 -20.83
N ARG A 86 4.46 0.60 -20.88
CA ARG A 86 5.25 0.20 -19.69
C ARG A 86 6.08 1.34 -19.09
N THR A 87 6.62 2.22 -19.93
CA THR A 87 7.47 3.35 -19.50
C THR A 87 6.64 4.45 -18.86
N GLN A 88 5.53 4.84 -19.50
CA GLN A 88 4.58 5.83 -18.99
C GLN A 88 3.98 5.41 -17.65
N ARG A 89 3.70 4.10 -17.45
CA ARG A 89 3.27 3.60 -16.15
C ARG A 89 4.31 3.83 -15.07
N ARG A 90 5.60 3.61 -15.35
CA ARG A 90 6.65 3.88 -14.35
C ARG A 90 6.75 5.36 -14.03
N GLN A 91 6.70 6.22 -15.05
CA GLN A 91 6.72 7.66 -14.86
C GLN A 91 5.52 8.14 -14.05
N LEU A 92 4.31 7.65 -14.36
CA LEU A 92 3.13 7.96 -13.59
C LEU A 92 3.28 7.51 -12.12
N TRP A 93 3.82 6.32 -11.86
CA TRP A 93 4.04 5.86 -10.48
C TRP A 93 5.10 6.70 -9.75
N ALA A 94 6.14 7.15 -10.44
CA ALA A 94 7.13 8.04 -9.86
C ALA A 94 6.54 9.42 -9.52
N GLN A 95 5.68 9.98 -10.38
CA GLN A 95 4.96 11.23 -10.10
C GLN A 95 3.94 11.06 -8.98
N LEU A 96 3.26 9.92 -8.92
CA LEU A 96 2.32 9.62 -7.83
C LEU A 96 3.03 9.50 -6.49
N ASP A 97 4.24 8.93 -6.45
CA ASP A 97 5.02 8.83 -5.20
C ASP A 97 5.29 10.22 -4.60
N ASP A 98 5.70 11.16 -5.45
CA ASP A 98 5.95 12.55 -5.08
C ASP A 98 4.67 13.29 -4.64
N ILE A 99 3.58 13.12 -5.40
CA ILE A 99 2.28 13.74 -5.09
C ILE A 99 1.67 13.16 -3.81
N LEU A 100 1.79 11.84 -3.61
CA LEU A 100 1.09 11.15 -2.54
C LEU A 100 1.83 11.29 -1.19
N GLY A 101 3.13 11.60 -1.18
CA GLY A 101 3.95 11.62 0.04
C GLY A 101 3.99 10.28 0.79
N THR A 102 3.43 9.23 0.17
CA THR A 102 3.36 7.84 0.60
C THR A 102 3.88 6.98 -0.53
N ALA A 103 4.52 5.88 -0.18
CA ALA A 103 4.94 4.89 -1.18
C ALA A 103 3.72 4.42 -1.98
N ALA A 104 3.64 4.81 -3.26
CA ALA A 104 2.62 4.30 -4.16
C ALA A 104 2.72 2.76 -4.17
N PRO A 105 1.58 2.05 -4.20
CA PRO A 105 1.61 0.60 -4.05
C PRO A 105 2.43 0.03 -5.21
N GLY A 106 3.47 -0.73 -4.85
CA GLY A 106 4.52 -1.11 -5.78
C GLY A 106 3.98 -1.79 -7.02
N LEU A 107 4.50 -1.41 -8.19
CA LEU A 107 4.19 -2.08 -9.44
C LEU A 107 4.46 -3.59 -9.30
N ARG A 108 3.51 -4.41 -9.73
CA ARG A 108 3.60 -5.86 -9.72
C ARG A 108 4.29 -6.37 -10.98
N ARG A 109 4.90 -7.55 -10.85
CA ARG A 109 5.42 -8.34 -11.99
C ARG A 109 4.24 -8.92 -12.79
N PRO A 110 4.38 -9.12 -14.11
CA PRO A 110 3.37 -9.80 -14.91
C PRO A 110 3.05 -11.19 -14.37
N ALA A 111 1.77 -11.58 -14.49
CA ALA A 111 1.25 -12.81 -13.89
C ALA A 111 2.01 -14.06 -14.36
N ILE A 112 2.38 -14.12 -15.64
CA ILE A 112 3.17 -15.21 -16.23
C ILE A 112 4.54 -15.26 -15.56
N LEU A 113 5.25 -14.13 -15.50
CA LEU A 113 6.58 -14.06 -14.89
C LEU A 113 6.54 -14.44 -13.41
N ARG A 114 5.53 -13.98 -12.66
CA ARG A 114 5.35 -14.37 -11.25
C ARG A 114 5.15 -15.88 -11.09
N LYS A 115 4.33 -16.51 -11.94
CA LYS A 115 4.12 -17.97 -11.94
C LYS A 115 5.41 -18.71 -12.31
N LEU A 116 6.13 -18.25 -13.33
CA LEU A 116 7.40 -18.84 -13.76
C LEU A 116 8.48 -18.74 -12.67
N LEU A 117 8.64 -17.59 -12.01
CA LEU A 117 9.56 -17.43 -10.87
C LEU A 117 9.21 -18.36 -9.72
N GLY A 118 7.93 -18.50 -9.41
CA GLY A 118 7.46 -19.42 -8.37
C GLY A 118 7.79 -20.87 -8.73
N PHE A 119 7.48 -21.29 -9.96
CA PHE A 119 7.80 -22.62 -10.45
C PHE A 119 9.32 -22.87 -10.45
N SER A 120 10.11 -21.95 -11.00
CA SER A 120 11.57 -22.07 -11.03
C SER A 120 12.16 -22.16 -9.63
N ALA A 121 11.61 -21.42 -8.66
CA ALA A 121 12.07 -21.50 -7.28
C ALA A 121 11.78 -22.89 -6.71
N THR A 122 10.54 -23.39 -6.84
CA THR A 122 10.19 -24.74 -6.35
C THR A 122 11.03 -25.82 -7.01
N THR A 123 11.26 -25.75 -8.33
CA THR A 123 12.08 -26.74 -9.03
C THR A 123 13.53 -26.71 -8.58
N THR A 124 14.12 -25.52 -8.37
CA THR A 124 15.52 -25.41 -7.91
C THR A 124 15.69 -25.99 -6.50
N PHE A 125 14.74 -25.76 -5.59
CA PHE A 125 14.78 -26.35 -4.25
C PHE A 125 14.59 -27.87 -4.27
N VAL A 126 13.67 -28.38 -5.10
CA VAL A 126 13.45 -29.83 -5.25
C VAL A 126 14.68 -30.52 -5.83
N ILE A 127 15.30 -29.94 -6.86
CA ILE A 127 16.53 -30.47 -7.46
C ILE A 127 17.68 -30.45 -6.45
N ALA A 128 17.85 -29.35 -5.70
CA ALA A 128 18.87 -29.25 -4.66
C ALA A 128 18.69 -30.33 -3.57
N PHE A 129 17.45 -30.57 -3.14
CA PHE A 129 17.13 -31.60 -2.16
C PHE A 129 17.42 -33.01 -2.68
N LEU A 130 16.93 -33.35 -3.87
CA LEU A 130 17.15 -34.66 -4.49
C LEU A 130 18.64 -34.94 -4.75
N ALA A 131 19.39 -33.94 -5.22
CA ALA A 131 20.83 -34.04 -5.44
C ALA A 131 21.60 -34.31 -4.13
N SER A 132 21.19 -33.67 -3.02
CA SER A 132 21.78 -33.94 -1.72
C SER A 132 21.51 -35.38 -1.27
N VAL A 133 20.28 -35.89 -1.40
CA VAL A 133 19.96 -37.27 -1.01
C VAL A 133 20.70 -38.30 -1.87
N ALA A 134 20.93 -38.02 -3.15
CA ALA A 134 21.58 -38.95 -4.08
C ALA A 134 23.11 -39.05 -3.93
N ILE A 135 23.77 -37.97 -3.49
CA ILE A 135 25.25 -37.91 -3.39
C ILE A 135 25.71 -38.11 -1.95
N ASP A 136 25.31 -37.21 -1.05
CA ASP A 136 25.64 -37.26 0.38
C ASP A 136 24.70 -36.32 1.15
N VAL A 137 24.14 -36.79 2.26
CA VAL A 137 23.27 -35.97 3.11
C VAL A 137 24.05 -34.83 3.78
N ALA A 138 25.37 -34.96 3.94
CA ALA A 138 26.23 -33.92 4.52
C ALA A 138 26.28 -32.62 3.70
N ILE A 139 26.01 -32.66 2.38
CA ILE A 139 26.02 -31.48 1.50
C ILE A 139 24.68 -30.73 1.44
N LEU A 140 23.67 -31.17 2.20
CA LEU A 140 22.34 -30.57 2.27
C LEU A 140 22.33 -29.05 2.60
N PRO A 141 23.06 -28.54 3.61
CA PRO A 141 23.04 -27.11 3.91
C PRO A 141 23.63 -26.26 2.77
N LEU A 142 24.67 -26.77 2.10
CA LEU A 142 25.35 -26.06 1.01
C LEU A 142 24.46 -25.96 -0.24
N THR A 143 23.80 -27.07 -0.62
CA THR A 143 22.91 -27.11 -1.79
C THR A 143 21.66 -26.25 -1.58
N LEU A 144 21.08 -26.23 -0.37
CA LEU A 144 19.98 -25.34 -0.01
C LEU A 144 20.41 -23.86 -0.02
N ALA A 145 21.60 -23.52 0.50
CA ALA A 145 22.12 -22.17 0.46
C ALA A 145 22.32 -21.65 -0.98
N LEU A 146 22.85 -22.50 -1.87
CA LEU A 146 23.00 -22.19 -3.29
C LEU A 146 21.64 -22.00 -3.98
N ALA A 147 20.66 -22.87 -3.71
CA ALA A 147 19.31 -22.73 -4.23
C ALA A 147 18.64 -21.43 -3.74
N ALA A 148 18.78 -21.09 -2.46
CA ALA A 148 18.29 -19.84 -1.89
C ALA A 148 18.97 -18.62 -2.54
N GLY A 149 20.30 -18.65 -2.71
CA GLY A 149 21.03 -17.59 -3.38
C GLY A 149 20.60 -17.38 -4.83
N ALA A 150 20.48 -18.47 -5.60
CA ALA A 150 20.07 -18.42 -7.00
C ALA A 150 18.63 -17.90 -7.17
N THR A 151 17.70 -18.33 -6.29
CA THR A 151 16.32 -17.85 -6.31
C THR A 151 16.24 -16.37 -5.91
N LEU A 152 16.99 -15.94 -4.91
CA LEU A 152 17.05 -14.53 -4.50
C LEU A 152 17.65 -13.64 -5.61
N ALA A 153 18.73 -14.08 -6.25
CA ALA A 153 19.32 -13.39 -7.40
C ALA A 153 18.30 -13.24 -8.54
N LEU A 154 17.58 -14.31 -8.90
CA LEU A 154 16.54 -14.27 -9.92
C LEU A 154 15.40 -13.30 -9.55
N GLN A 155 15.03 -13.24 -8.27
CA GLN A 155 14.05 -12.25 -7.80
C GLN A 155 14.56 -10.82 -7.93
N ILE A 156 15.83 -10.53 -7.62
CA ILE A 156 16.41 -9.19 -7.76
C ILE A 156 16.48 -8.78 -9.23
N ILE A 157 16.99 -9.66 -10.10
CA ILE A 157 17.11 -9.42 -11.55
C ILE A 157 15.75 -9.11 -12.19
N THR A 158 14.66 -9.62 -11.60
CA THR A 158 13.29 -9.43 -12.11
C THR A 158 12.52 -8.27 -11.46
N ILE A 159 13.12 -7.54 -10.51
CA ILE A 159 12.58 -6.26 -10.00
C ILE A 159 12.32 -5.26 -11.15
N PRO A 160 13.24 -5.01 -12.09
CA PRO A 160 13.01 -4.09 -13.20
C PRO A 160 11.98 -4.59 -14.22
N LEU A 161 11.28 -5.71 -14.00
CA LEU A 161 10.12 -6.12 -14.82
C LEU A 161 8.77 -5.76 -14.18
N ARG A 162 8.78 -5.14 -12.99
CA ARG A 162 7.58 -4.57 -12.36
C ARG A 162 7.02 -3.45 -13.23
N SER A 163 5.79 -3.63 -13.71
CA SER A 163 5.18 -2.75 -14.72
C SER A 163 3.65 -2.78 -14.73
N ILE A 164 3.02 -3.58 -13.86
CA ILE A 164 1.57 -3.72 -13.78
C ILE A 164 1.08 -3.10 -12.47
N PRO A 165 0.06 -2.23 -12.52
CA PRO A 165 -0.55 -1.71 -11.30
C PRO A 165 -1.14 -2.83 -10.43
N PRO A 166 -1.09 -2.71 -9.11
CA PRO A 166 -1.87 -3.57 -8.21
C PRO A 166 -3.37 -3.33 -8.41
N ASP A 167 -4.19 -4.29 -7.97
CA ASP A 167 -5.64 -4.27 -8.20
C ASP A 167 -6.32 -3.04 -7.55
N THR A 168 -5.77 -2.59 -6.41
CA THR A 168 -6.19 -1.36 -5.70
C THR A 168 -5.99 -0.08 -6.50
N ALA A 169 -5.12 -0.10 -7.51
CA ALA A 169 -4.79 1.04 -8.38
C ALA A 169 -4.90 0.69 -9.87
N ALA A 170 -5.73 -0.30 -10.22
CA ALA A 170 -5.85 -0.78 -11.61
C ALA A 170 -6.54 0.23 -12.55
N THR A 171 -7.36 1.13 -12.01
CA THR A 171 -8.14 2.14 -12.76
C THR A 171 -7.76 3.56 -12.35
N PHE A 172 -7.93 4.52 -13.26
CA PHE A 172 -7.68 5.94 -12.94
C PHE A 172 -8.61 6.46 -11.84
N GLY A 173 -9.84 5.95 -11.75
CA GLY A 173 -10.77 6.29 -10.66
C GLY A 173 -10.29 5.78 -9.31
N ALA A 174 -9.65 4.60 -9.25
CA ALA A 174 -9.07 4.08 -8.02
C ALA A 174 -7.88 4.93 -7.55
N ILE A 175 -7.00 5.33 -8.48
CA ILE A 175 -5.89 6.25 -8.18
C ILE A 175 -6.43 7.61 -7.70
N ALA A 176 -7.43 8.18 -8.38
CA ALA A 176 -8.02 9.46 -8.01
C ALA A 176 -8.67 9.44 -6.62
N ARG A 177 -9.33 8.33 -6.24
CA ARG A 177 -9.86 8.16 -4.88
C ARG A 177 -8.75 8.14 -3.83
N ARG A 178 -7.64 7.43 -4.11
CA ARG A 178 -6.48 7.42 -3.21
C ARG A 178 -5.85 8.80 -3.07
N MET A 179 -5.69 9.53 -4.18
CA MET A 179 -5.23 10.92 -4.15
C MET A 179 -6.15 11.82 -3.32
N ALA A 180 -7.47 11.63 -3.38
CA ALA A 180 -8.40 12.36 -2.53
C ALA A 180 -8.26 11.97 -1.05
N GLY A 181 -8.01 10.69 -0.76
CA GLY A 181 -7.79 10.12 0.58
C GLY A 181 -6.68 10.81 1.38
N ILE A 182 -5.71 11.43 0.70
CA ILE A 182 -4.66 12.22 1.35
C ILE A 182 -5.21 13.50 1.96
N SER A 183 -6.09 14.19 1.24
CA SER A 183 -6.61 15.49 1.70
C SER A 183 -7.86 15.35 2.55
N VAL A 184 -8.65 14.31 2.30
CA VAL A 184 -10.00 14.16 2.86
C VAL A 184 -10.31 12.69 3.14
N ALA A 185 -11.19 12.44 4.11
CA ALA A 185 -11.78 11.11 4.29
C ALA A 185 -12.74 10.80 3.14
N THR A 186 -12.76 9.54 2.70
CA THR A 186 -13.67 9.08 1.65
C THR A 186 -14.73 8.09 2.16
N LYS A 187 -14.58 7.59 3.39
CA LYS A 187 -15.54 6.75 4.10
C LYS A 187 -15.84 7.35 5.48
N GLN A 188 -16.85 6.80 6.15
CA GLN A 188 -17.21 7.17 7.54
C GLN A 188 -17.41 8.68 7.78
N LEU A 189 -17.92 9.40 6.79
CA LEU A 189 -18.14 10.86 6.82
C LEU A 189 -19.18 11.32 7.85
N HIS A 190 -19.91 10.37 8.45
CA HIS A 190 -20.97 10.63 9.41
C HIS A 190 -20.43 10.90 10.83
N LEU A 191 -19.19 10.48 11.12
CA LEU A 191 -18.55 10.70 12.41
C LEU A 191 -18.24 12.20 12.56
N ARG A 192 -18.66 12.80 13.66
CA ARG A 192 -18.51 14.25 13.90
C ARG A 192 -17.68 14.57 15.14
N THR A 193 -17.60 13.61 16.07
CA THR A 193 -16.90 13.81 17.33
C THR A 193 -15.73 12.84 17.45
N ASP A 194 -14.69 13.29 18.12
CA ASP A 194 -13.50 12.50 18.44
C ASP A 194 -13.86 11.19 19.17
N GLU A 195 -14.90 11.20 20.01
CA GLU A 195 -15.34 10.01 20.74
C GLU A 195 -15.97 8.96 19.83
N GLU A 196 -16.73 9.38 18.81
CA GLU A 196 -17.26 8.47 17.78
C GLU A 196 -16.12 7.87 16.96
N ILE A 197 -15.13 8.69 16.58
CA ILE A 197 -13.93 8.23 15.85
C ILE A 197 -13.13 7.25 16.72
N LEU A 198 -12.93 7.56 18.00
CA LEU A 198 -12.24 6.68 18.94
C LEU A 198 -13.00 5.34 19.11
N HIS A 199 -14.33 5.39 19.18
CA HIS A 199 -15.16 4.19 19.29
C HIS A 199 -14.97 3.24 18.08
N GLU A 200 -14.92 3.80 16.87
CA GLU A 200 -14.65 3.07 15.63
C GLU A 200 -13.18 2.62 15.50
N LEU A 201 -12.24 3.39 16.04
CA LEU A 201 -10.81 3.10 15.97
C LEU A 201 -10.39 1.98 16.95
N ARG A 202 -11.00 1.93 18.14
CA ARG A 202 -10.71 0.93 19.18
C ARG A 202 -10.70 -0.52 18.69
N PRO A 203 -11.74 -1.04 18.00
CA PRO A 203 -11.73 -2.43 17.55
C PRO A 203 -10.61 -2.72 16.56
N ILE A 204 -10.21 -1.74 15.74
CA ILE A 204 -9.12 -1.89 14.75
C ILE A 204 -7.77 -2.06 15.47
N VAL A 205 -7.48 -1.17 16.42
CA VAL A 205 -6.23 -1.19 17.19
C VAL A 205 -6.18 -2.43 18.10
N ALA A 206 -7.28 -2.76 18.77
CA ALA A 206 -7.40 -3.93 19.63
C ALA A 206 -7.20 -5.25 18.86
N ALA A 207 -7.81 -5.39 17.68
CA ALA A 207 -7.68 -6.58 16.85
C ALA A 207 -6.25 -6.77 16.34
N THR A 208 -5.56 -5.69 15.98
CA THR A 208 -4.20 -5.77 15.42
C THR A 208 -3.16 -6.09 16.49
N LEU A 209 -3.30 -5.52 17.70
CA LEU A 209 -2.33 -5.70 18.79
C LEU A 209 -2.71 -6.82 19.77
N GLY A 210 -3.87 -7.46 19.59
CA GLY A 210 -4.38 -8.46 20.52
C GLY A 210 -4.64 -7.93 21.94
N THR A 211 -4.93 -6.63 22.07
CA THR A 211 -5.14 -5.96 23.36
C THR A 211 -6.63 -5.72 23.63
N ASP A 212 -6.98 -5.57 24.90
CA ASP A 212 -8.35 -5.23 25.30
C ASP A 212 -8.68 -3.77 24.91
N GLY A 213 -9.71 -3.59 24.08
CA GLY A 213 -10.15 -2.28 23.60
C GLY A 213 -10.54 -1.30 24.71
N SER A 214 -10.84 -1.79 25.93
CA SER A 214 -11.12 -0.94 27.10
C SER A 214 -9.89 -0.18 27.62
N LYS A 215 -8.67 -0.67 27.34
CA LYS A 215 -7.41 -0.01 27.73
C LYS A 215 -6.99 1.11 26.77
N ILE A 216 -7.64 1.18 25.61
CA ILE A 216 -7.30 2.13 24.55
C ILE A 216 -8.03 3.45 24.82
N THR A 217 -7.27 4.41 25.31
CA THR A 217 -7.71 5.79 25.58
C THR A 217 -6.92 6.76 24.69
N ARG A 218 -7.33 8.02 24.63
CA ARG A 218 -6.65 9.03 23.78
C ARG A 218 -5.19 9.25 24.17
N THR A 219 -4.87 9.11 25.45
CA THR A 219 -3.51 9.33 25.97
C THR A 219 -2.60 8.11 25.79
N THR A 220 -3.17 6.97 25.40
CA THR A 220 -2.42 5.73 25.19
C THR A 220 -1.40 5.91 24.07
N ARG A 221 -0.13 5.64 24.36
CA ARG A 221 0.99 5.72 23.41
C ARG A 221 1.21 4.38 22.71
N PHE A 222 1.40 4.41 21.40
CA PHE A 222 1.52 3.18 20.61
C PHE A 222 2.76 2.35 20.99
N ILE A 223 3.91 2.98 21.17
CA ILE A 223 5.16 2.27 21.48
C ILE A 223 5.23 1.92 22.98
N GLU A 224 4.98 2.89 23.86
CA GLU A 224 5.21 2.74 25.30
C GLU A 224 4.12 1.93 26.00
N ASP A 225 2.85 2.16 25.68
CA ASP A 225 1.72 1.55 26.41
C ASP A 225 1.18 0.29 25.71
N LEU A 226 1.31 0.22 24.38
CA LEU A 226 0.80 -0.90 23.58
C LEU A 226 1.91 -1.83 23.06
N GLY A 227 3.17 -1.50 23.32
CA GLY A 227 4.30 -2.36 22.96
C GLY A 227 4.53 -2.51 21.45
N MET A 228 4.09 -1.55 20.64
CA MET A 228 4.32 -1.54 19.20
C MET A 228 5.82 -1.38 18.91
N GLY A 229 6.49 -2.47 18.51
CA GLY A 229 7.93 -2.55 18.23
C GLY A 229 8.25 -2.97 16.81
#